data_AF-A0A5N7MS45-F1
#
_entry.id   AF-A0A5N7MS45-F1
#
_cell.length_a   1.000
_cell.length_b   1.000
_cell.length_c   1.000
_cell.angle_alpha   90.00
_cell.angle_beta   90.00
_cell.angle_gamma   90.00
#
_symmetry.space_group_name_H-M   'P 1'
#
loop_
_entity.id
_entity.type
_entity.pdbx_description
1 polymer ?
#
loop_
_entity_poly.entity_id
_entity_poly.type
_entity_poly.pdbx_seq_one_letter_code
_entity_poly.pdbx_strand_id
1 'polypeptide(L)'
;MANPSKLLSAYERMVAAEEEKHRLMPERLVTLIADKPWIKAVSRHSEARQAFVEAAIDFCRSEKAKVPKTSRKTYPKRAIRSSGRDIHVR
;
A
#
# COMPACT_ATOMS: atom_id res chain seq x y z
N MET A 1 8.57 -0.96 12.20
CA MET A 1 9.53 -1.54 11.23
C MET A 1 8.75 -2.23 10.13
N ALA A 2 9.32 -2.37 8.93
CA ALA A 2 8.74 -3.25 7.91
C ALA A 2 8.61 -4.64 8.52
N ASN A 3 7.42 -5.27 8.43
CA ASN A 3 7.20 -6.61 8.98
C ASN A 3 6.96 -7.60 7.82
N PRO A 4 8.03 -8.09 7.15
CA PRO A 4 7.93 -9.10 6.11
C PRO A 4 7.13 -10.33 6.53
N SER A 5 7.25 -10.74 7.80
CA SER A 5 6.50 -11.85 8.40
C SER A 5 4.98 -11.62 8.38
N LYS A 6 4.53 -10.37 8.60
CA LYS A 6 3.11 -10.03 8.56
C LYS A 6 2.57 -10.12 7.13
N LEU A 7 3.33 -9.65 6.15
CA LEU A 7 2.97 -9.77 4.72
C LEU A 7 2.90 -11.23 4.27
N LEU A 8 3.91 -12.04 4.63
CA LEU A 8 3.96 -13.46 4.31
C LEU A 8 2.77 -14.20 4.94
N SER A 9 2.50 -13.99 6.23
CA SER A 9 1.37 -14.64 6.91
C SER A 9 0.00 -14.24 6.35
N ALA A 10 -0.12 -13.02 5.79
CA ALA A 10 -1.35 -12.57 5.13
C ALA A 10 -1.51 -13.22 3.75
N TYR A 11 -0.40 -13.40 3.02
CA TYR A 11 -0.37 -14.12 1.75
C TYR A 11 -0.76 -15.59 1.93
N GLU A 12 -0.16 -16.30 2.89
CA GLU A 12 -0.48 -17.69 3.19
C GLU A 12 -1.97 -17.89 3.52
N ARG A 13 -2.55 -16.97 4.30
CA ARG A 13 -3.99 -17.01 4.61
C ARG A 13 -4.87 -16.74 3.39
N MET A 14 -4.44 -15.85 2.49
CA MET A 14 -5.17 -15.59 1.25
C MET A 14 -5.19 -16.83 0.35
N VAL A 15 -4.04 -17.49 0.19
CA VAL A 15 -3.92 -18.73 -0.60
C VAL A 15 -4.78 -19.84 -0.01
N ALA A 16 -4.71 -20.08 1.30
CA ALA A 16 -5.54 -21.10 1.95
C ALA A 16 -7.05 -20.82 1.81
N ALA A 17 -7.46 -19.55 1.87
CA ALA A 17 -8.85 -19.17 1.65
C ALA A 17 -9.29 -19.32 0.19
N GLU A 18 -8.37 -19.11 -0.76
CA GLU A 18 -8.60 -19.34 -2.18
C GLU A 18 -8.78 -20.83 -2.49
N GLU A 19 -7.92 -21.69 -1.96
CA GLU A 19 -8.04 -23.15 -2.09
C GLU A 19 -9.37 -23.68 -1.53
N GLU A 20 -9.77 -23.22 -0.33
CA GLU A 20 -11.03 -23.64 0.28
C GLU A 20 -12.25 -23.12 -0.51
N LYS A 21 -12.16 -21.90 -1.06
CA LYS A 21 -13.17 -21.41 -2.02
C LYS A 21 -13.24 -22.37 -3.21
N HIS A 22 -12.12 -22.65 -3.89
CA HIS A 22 -12.08 -23.55 -5.04
C HIS A 22 -12.65 -24.95 -4.75
N ARG A 23 -12.38 -25.51 -3.57
CA ARG A 23 -12.93 -26.81 -3.12
C ARG A 23 -14.45 -26.80 -3.00
N LEU A 24 -15.01 -25.68 -2.56
CA LEU A 24 -16.46 -25.50 -2.37
C LEU A 24 -17.15 -24.94 -3.61
N MET A 25 -16.44 -24.81 -4.74
CA MET A 25 -16.99 -24.21 -5.95
C MET A 25 -18.08 -25.10 -6.54
N PRO A 26 -19.34 -24.64 -6.61
CA PRO A 26 -20.42 -25.43 -7.18
C PRO A 26 -20.24 -25.59 -8.69
N GLU A 27 -20.49 -26.80 -9.22
CA GLU A 27 -20.34 -27.12 -10.66
C GLU A 27 -21.24 -26.27 -11.56
N ARG A 28 -22.36 -25.76 -11.04
CA ARG A 28 -23.25 -24.83 -11.73
C ARG A 28 -23.69 -23.74 -10.75
N LEU A 29 -23.37 -22.47 -11.03
CA LEU A 29 -23.93 -21.27 -10.38
C LEU A 29 -25.43 -21.09 -10.69
N VAL A 30 -26.24 -22.17 -10.65
CA VAL A 30 -27.55 -22.23 -11.32
C VAL A 30 -28.72 -22.35 -10.35
N THR A 31 -28.52 -22.62 -9.06
CA THR A 31 -29.65 -22.63 -8.12
C THR A 31 -29.81 -21.26 -7.47
N LEU A 32 -31.02 -20.68 -7.56
CA LEU A 32 -31.53 -19.53 -6.78
C LEU A 32 -31.45 -19.72 -5.24
N ILE A 33 -30.73 -20.74 -4.77
CA ILE A 33 -30.54 -21.11 -3.38
C ILE A 33 -29.14 -20.65 -2.99
N ALA A 34 -29.08 -19.77 -2.00
CA ALA A 34 -27.83 -19.31 -1.42
C ALA A 34 -27.06 -20.48 -0.80
N ASP A 35 -25.96 -20.88 -1.44
CA ASP A 35 -24.99 -21.84 -0.88
C ASP A 35 -24.21 -21.15 0.26
N LYS A 36 -24.68 -21.37 1.49
CA LYS A 36 -24.10 -20.76 2.70
C LYS A 36 -22.60 -21.10 2.86
N PRO A 37 -22.14 -22.37 2.70
CA PRO A 37 -20.72 -22.70 2.67
C PRO A 37 -19.90 -21.91 1.66
N TRP A 38 -20.35 -21.85 0.40
CA TRP A 38 -19.67 -21.11 -0.67
C TRP A 38 -19.61 -19.60 -0.37
N ILE A 39 -20.73 -19.00 0.04
CA ILE A 39 -20.80 -17.57 0.41
C ILE A 39 -19.81 -17.25 1.54
N LYS A 40 -19.73 -18.12 2.55
CA LYS A 40 -18.80 -17.96 3.66
C LYS A 40 -17.34 -18.08 3.19
N ALA A 41 -17.05 -18.99 2.28
CA ALA A 41 -15.71 -19.14 1.69
C ALA A 41 -15.32 -17.90 0.86
N VAL A 42 -16.23 -17.37 0.06
CA VAL A 42 -16.03 -16.12 -0.70
C VAL A 42 -15.82 -14.92 0.22
N SER A 43 -16.58 -14.80 1.33
CA SER A 43 -16.39 -13.75 2.34
C SER A 43 -14.99 -13.82 2.94
N ARG A 44 -14.58 -15.01 3.39
CA ARG A 44 -13.25 -15.25 3.99
C ARG A 44 -12.12 -14.93 3.03
N HIS A 45 -12.26 -15.32 1.75
CA HIS A 45 -11.27 -14.97 0.73
C HIS A 45 -11.18 -13.46 0.52
N SER A 46 -12.31 -12.75 0.50
CA SER A 46 -12.35 -11.29 0.38
C SER A 46 -11.67 -10.59 1.56
N GLU A 47 -11.95 -11.03 2.78
CA GLU A 47 -11.30 -10.53 4.01
C GLU A 47 -9.79 -10.79 4.00
N ALA A 48 -9.35 -12.00 3.64
CA ALA A 48 -7.93 -12.35 3.56
C ALA A 48 -7.19 -11.54 2.50
N ARG A 49 -7.82 -11.32 1.33
CA ARG A 49 -7.27 -10.46 0.28
C ARG A 49 -7.12 -9.01 0.73
N GLN A 50 -8.12 -8.48 1.44
CA GLN A 50 -8.04 -7.12 1.99
C GLN A 50 -6.89 -6.99 2.99
N ALA A 51 -6.76 -7.93 3.91
CA ALA A 51 -5.67 -7.96 4.88
C ALA A 51 -4.28 -8.06 4.23
N PHE A 52 -4.15 -8.82 3.13
CA PHE A 52 -2.93 -8.89 2.34
C PHE A 52 -2.59 -7.56 1.68
N VAL A 53 -3.57 -6.89 1.05
CA VAL A 53 -3.37 -5.60 0.39
C VAL A 53 -2.94 -4.52 1.41
N GLU A 54 -3.57 -4.49 2.58
CA GLU A 54 -3.19 -3.58 3.66
C GLU A 54 -1.75 -3.83 4.13
N ALA A 55 -1.38 -5.11 4.36
CA ALA A 55 -0.02 -5.47 4.73
C ALA A 55 1.00 -5.10 3.64
N ALA A 56 0.65 -5.24 2.36
CA ALA A 56 1.50 -4.86 1.24
C ALA A 56 1.69 -3.34 1.15
N ILE A 57 0.63 -2.55 1.36
CA ILE A 57 0.70 -1.08 1.42
C ILE A 57 1.61 -0.63 2.56
N ASP A 58 1.45 -1.20 3.75
CA ASP A 58 2.26 -0.88 4.92
C ASP A 58 3.74 -1.24 4.71
N PHE A 59 4.00 -2.41 4.11
CA PHE A 59 5.34 -2.82 3.73
C PHE A 59 5.97 -1.81 2.76
N CYS A 60 5.30 -1.47 1.66
CA CYS A 60 5.75 -0.47 0.69
C CYS A 60 6.01 0.91 1.31
N ARG A 61 5.15 1.36 2.24
CA ARG A 61 5.35 2.61 2.99
C ARG A 61 6.61 2.57 3.84
N SER A 62 6.83 1.45 4.54
CA SER A 62 7.99 1.27 5.39
C SER A 62 9.30 1.21 4.60
N GLU A 63 9.31 0.60 3.41
CA GLU A 63 10.46 0.59 2.51
C GLU A 63 10.77 2.00 1.97
N LYS A 64 9.76 2.77 1.56
CA LYS A 64 9.94 4.16 1.13
C LYS A 64 10.48 5.07 2.23
N ALA A 65 10.09 4.82 3.49
CA ALA A 65 10.59 5.58 4.64
C ALA A 65 12.06 5.30 4.98
N LYS A 66 12.59 4.13 4.58
CA LYS A 66 14.00 3.77 4.77
C LYS A 66 14.92 4.48 3.78
N VAL A 67 14.41 4.95 2.64
CA VAL A 67 15.19 5.77 1.71
C VAL A 67 15.44 7.12 2.39
N PRO A 68 16.69 7.46 2.75
CA PRO A 68 16.96 8.77 3.31
C PRO A 68 16.53 9.79 2.28
N LYS A 69 15.60 10.68 2.64
CA LYS A 69 15.40 11.92 1.89
C LYS A 69 16.77 12.59 1.88
N THR A 70 17.50 12.48 0.77
CA THR A 70 18.72 13.24 0.58
C THR A 70 18.32 14.67 0.89
N SER A 71 18.93 15.22 1.94
CA SER A 71 18.67 16.56 2.39
C SER A 71 18.83 17.44 1.15
N ARG A 72 17.72 17.99 0.63
CA ARG A 72 17.80 19.13 -0.27
C ARG A 72 18.50 20.20 0.57
N LYS A 73 19.83 20.28 0.44
CA LYS A 73 20.59 21.45 0.88
C LYS A 73 20.03 22.60 0.07
N THR A 74 19.06 23.29 0.65
CA THR A 74 18.67 24.62 0.21
C THR A 74 19.90 25.48 0.43
N TYR A 75 20.74 25.61 -0.59
CA TYR A 75 21.78 26.62 -0.59
C TYR A 75 21.07 27.97 -0.47
N PRO A 76 21.30 28.76 0.59
CA PRO A 76 20.73 30.09 0.66
C PRO A 76 21.31 30.89 -0.50
N LYS A 77 20.41 31.32 -1.40
CA LYS A 77 20.73 32.22 -2.51
C LYS A 77 21.38 33.46 -1.93
N ARG A 78 22.71 33.60 -2.09
CA ARG A 78 23.45 34.80 -1.67
C ARG A 78 22.74 36.01 -2.30
N ALA A 79 22.22 36.89 -1.44
CA ALA A 79 21.67 38.16 -1.86
C ALA A 79 22.78 38.95 -2.57
N ILE A 80 22.56 39.23 -3.85
CA ILE A 80 23.37 40.18 -4.60
C ILE A 80 23.05 41.55 -4.02
N ARG A 81 23.93 42.09 -3.17
CA ARG A 81 23.92 43.49 -2.78
C ARG A 81 24.25 44.31 -4.02
N SER A 82 23.24 44.85 -4.70
CA SER A 82 23.44 45.91 -5.67
C SER A 82 23.77 47.20 -4.92
N SER A 83 25.05 47.56 -4.89
CA SER A 83 25.49 48.91 -4.57
C SER A 83 25.03 49.85 -5.70
N GLY A 84 23.81 50.37 -5.60
CA GLY A 84 23.33 51.45 -6.44
C GLY A 84 23.86 52.77 -5.90
N ARG A 85 24.81 53.36 -6.63
CA ARG A 85 25.36 54.70 -6.37
C ARG A 85 24.25 55.75 -6.50
N ASP A 86 24.24 56.69 -5.56
CA ASP A 86 23.55 57.97 -5.65
C ASP A 86 23.86 58.66 -6.99
N ILE A 87 22.81 59.04 -7.72
CA ILE A 87 22.89 60.07 -8.75
C ILE A 87 21.86 61.13 -8.37
N HIS A 88 22.37 62.23 -7.81
CA HIS A 88 21.68 63.50 -7.60
C HIS A 88 21.36 64.10 -8.98
N VAL A 89 20.08 64.39 -9.24
CA VAL A 89 19.66 65.23 -10.38
C VAL A 89 19.24 66.58 -9.80
N ARG A 90 19.82 67.64 -10.38
CA ARG A 90 19.56 69.05 -10.07
C ARG A 90 18.52 69.60 -11.02
#